data_AF-A0A355DFY3-F1
#
_entry.id   AF-A0A355DFY3-F1
#
_cell.length_a   1.000
_cell.length_b   1.000
_cell.length_c   1.000
_cell.angle_alpha   90.00
_cell.angle_beta   90.00
_cell.angle_gamma   90.00
#
_symmetry.space_group_name_H-M   'P 1'
#
loop_
_entity.id
_entity.type
_entity.pdbx_description
1 polymer ?
#
loop_
_entity_poly.entity_id
_entity_poly.type
_entity_poly.pdbx_seq_one_letter_code
_entity_poly.pdbx_strand_id
1 'polypeptide(L)'
;TVTALRDDGFCTAVDVTAVDYADHPGRTDLPTGIAAERFELVVMLHAHQRGERVRLRVQVPADDPSVPSLFDLFPGTEAMEREVFDLYGVTFDGHPDLTRILMPEDWEGHPLRKDFDIGSIPVQFKDAPVVR
;
A
#
# COMPACT_ATOMS: atom_id res chain seq x y z
N THR A 1 20.16 -0.53 -1.87
CA THR A 1 19.27 -0.11 -0.77
C THR A 1 18.55 1.16 -1.17
N VAL A 2 17.50 1.57 -0.47
CA VAL A 2 16.80 2.83 -0.79
C VAL A 2 17.71 4.05 -0.64
N THR A 3 18.56 4.08 0.39
CA THR A 3 19.61 5.10 0.56
C THR A 3 20.51 5.20 -0.66
N ALA A 4 20.98 4.07 -1.21
CA ALA A 4 21.84 4.09 -2.40
C ALA A 4 21.12 4.67 -3.63
N LEU A 5 19.80 4.46 -3.77
CA LEU A 5 19.02 5.08 -4.86
C LEU A 5 18.87 6.59 -4.65
N ARG A 6 18.63 7.02 -3.41
CA ARG A 6 18.63 8.45 -3.07
C ARG A 6 19.97 9.09 -3.42
N ASP A 7 21.08 8.44 -3.05
CA ASP A 7 22.44 8.91 -3.33
C ASP A 7 22.75 8.91 -4.84
N ASP A 8 22.16 8.01 -5.62
CA ASP A 8 22.22 7.97 -7.10
C ASP A 8 21.30 9.02 -7.78
N GLY A 9 20.65 9.88 -7.00
CA GLY A 9 19.88 11.02 -7.52
C GLY A 9 18.40 10.75 -7.74
N PHE A 10 17.85 9.62 -7.29
CA PHE A 10 16.40 9.43 -7.18
C PHE A 10 15.87 10.22 -5.97
N CYS A 11 15.64 11.51 -6.17
CA CYS A 11 15.39 12.48 -5.11
C CYS A 11 13.91 12.73 -4.79
N THR A 12 12.98 12.04 -5.46
CA THR A 12 11.54 12.18 -5.18
C THR A 12 10.88 10.83 -5.12
N ALA A 13 10.20 10.55 -4.01
CA ALA A 13 9.20 9.49 -3.93
C ALA A 13 7.90 10.04 -4.53
N VAL A 14 7.50 9.48 -5.67
CA VAL A 14 6.30 9.89 -6.42
C VAL A 14 5.06 9.24 -5.83
N ASP A 15 5.20 7.99 -5.39
CA ASP A 15 4.09 7.21 -4.87
C ASP A 15 4.60 6.13 -3.90
N VAL A 16 3.81 5.85 -2.87
CA VAL A 16 3.98 4.74 -1.94
C VAL A 16 2.59 4.13 -1.75
N THR A 17 2.39 2.92 -2.25
CA THR A 17 1.11 2.22 -2.17
C THR A 17 1.31 0.75 -1.87
N ALA A 18 0.25 0.04 -1.51
CA ALA A 18 0.28 -1.40 -1.28
C ALA A 18 -0.71 -2.12 -2.17
N VAL A 19 -0.48 -3.41 -2.38
CA VAL A 19 -1.37 -4.31 -3.10
C VAL A 19 -1.61 -5.54 -2.24
N ASP A 20 -2.89 -5.89 -2.04
CA ASP A 20 -3.29 -7.13 -1.38
C ASP A 20 -3.53 -8.24 -2.41
N TYR A 21 -2.68 -9.26 -2.38
CA TYR A 21 -2.69 -10.44 -3.24
C TYR A 21 -3.39 -11.65 -2.62
N ALA A 22 -4.20 -11.50 -1.56
CA ALA A 22 -4.92 -12.61 -0.93
C ALA A 22 -5.69 -13.51 -1.93
N ASP A 23 -6.32 -12.92 -2.96
CA ASP A 23 -7.06 -13.65 -4.01
C ASP A 23 -6.16 -14.22 -5.13
N HIS A 24 -4.85 -14.00 -5.06
CA HIS A 24 -3.87 -14.41 -6.07
C HIS A 24 -2.72 -15.24 -5.47
N PRO A 25 -3.03 -16.36 -4.79
CA PRO A 25 -2.01 -17.21 -4.20
C PRO A 25 -1.12 -17.84 -5.28
N GLY A 26 0.19 -17.94 -5.02
CA GLY A 26 1.13 -18.64 -5.90
C GLY A 26 1.55 -17.87 -7.15
N ARG A 27 1.42 -16.53 -7.15
CA ARG A 27 1.92 -15.66 -8.22
C ARG A 27 3.40 -15.92 -8.56
N THR A 28 3.74 -15.88 -9.85
CA THR A 28 5.08 -16.21 -10.38
C THR A 28 5.74 -15.05 -11.13
N ASP A 29 5.20 -13.83 -11.03
CA ASP A 29 5.71 -12.63 -11.68
C ASP A 29 6.90 -11.99 -10.93
N LEU A 30 7.33 -12.60 -9.83
CA LEU A 30 8.48 -12.17 -9.04
C LEU A 30 9.79 -12.75 -9.60
N PRO A 31 10.91 -12.01 -9.51
CA PRO A 31 12.22 -12.53 -9.83
C PRO A 31 12.58 -13.77 -9.01
N THR A 32 13.43 -14.62 -9.58
CA THR A 32 13.96 -15.81 -8.91
C THR A 32 14.58 -15.45 -7.56
N GLY A 33 14.18 -16.16 -6.49
CA GLY A 33 14.69 -15.98 -5.14
C GLY A 33 13.89 -15.02 -4.26
N ILE A 34 12.80 -14.43 -4.76
CA ILE A 34 11.85 -13.64 -3.96
C ILE A 34 10.60 -14.49 -3.72
N ALA A 35 10.28 -14.75 -2.45
CA ALA A 35 9.04 -15.40 -2.05
C ALA A 35 7.87 -14.42 -2.16
N ALA A 36 6.75 -14.85 -2.73
CA ALA A 36 5.55 -14.04 -2.80
C ALA A 36 4.86 -13.97 -1.43
N GLU A 37 4.52 -12.76 -1.01
CA GLU A 37 3.73 -12.52 0.21
C GLU A 37 2.34 -11.98 -0.14
N ARG A 38 1.46 -11.91 0.87
CA ARG A 38 0.12 -11.33 0.71
C ARG A 38 0.18 -9.87 0.33
N PHE A 39 0.95 -9.07 1.06
CA PHE A 39 1.07 -7.64 0.80
C PHE A 39 2.32 -7.37 -0.03
N GLU A 40 2.18 -6.52 -1.05
CA GLU A 40 3.32 -5.96 -1.76
C GLU A 40 3.28 -4.45 -1.63
N LEU A 41 4.32 -3.88 -1.01
CA LEU A 41 4.52 -2.44 -1.01
C LEU A 41 5.22 -2.03 -2.32
N VAL A 42 4.65 -1.04 -3.00
CA VAL A 42 5.17 -0.49 -4.24
C VAL A 42 5.58 0.96 -4.00
N VAL A 43 6.86 1.23 -4.25
CA VAL A 43 7.43 2.57 -4.11
C VAL A 43 7.96 3.03 -5.47
N MET A 44 7.55 4.21 -5.90
CA MET A 44 8.02 4.81 -7.14
C MET A 44 8.96 5.97 -6.83
N LEU A 45 10.22 5.85 -7.24
CA LEU A 45 11.20 6.92 -7.09
C LEU A 45 11.54 7.53 -8.46
N HIS A 46 11.80 8.83 -8.48
CA HIS A 46 12.10 9.58 -9.70
C HIS A 46 13.39 10.40 -9.55
N ALA A 47 14.22 10.34 -10.59
CA ALA A 47 15.41 11.17 -10.76
C ALA A 47 15.13 12.26 -11.81
N HIS A 48 14.76 13.47 -11.36
CA HIS A 48 14.34 14.57 -12.25
C HIS A 48 15.37 14.92 -13.31
N GLN A 49 16.66 14.96 -12.94
CA GLN A 49 17.74 15.37 -13.85
C GLN A 49 17.94 14.40 -15.02
N ARG A 50 17.67 13.11 -14.80
CA ARG A 50 17.84 12.04 -15.79
C ARG A 50 16.52 11.67 -16.48
N GLY A 51 15.38 12.11 -15.95
CA GLY A 51 14.07 11.69 -16.41
C GLY A 51 13.77 10.21 -16.13
N GLU A 52 14.52 9.58 -15.23
CA GLU A 52 14.44 8.14 -14.95
C GLU A 52 13.51 7.83 -13.78
N ARG A 53 12.88 6.66 -13.82
CA ARG A 53 12.00 6.17 -12.76
C ARG A 53 12.41 4.75 -12.39
N VAL A 54 12.37 4.46 -11.10
CA VAL A 54 12.53 3.11 -10.57
C VAL A 54 11.33 2.76 -9.72
N ARG A 55 10.87 1.51 -9.83
CA ARG A 55 9.81 0.96 -8.99
C ARG A 55 10.40 -0.11 -8.10
N LEU A 56 10.27 0.07 -6.80
CA LEU A 56 10.62 -0.91 -5.80
C LEU A 56 9.37 -1.69 -5.43
N ARG A 57 9.51 -3.00 -5.31
CA ARG A 57 8.45 -3.93 -4.91
C ARG A 57 8.97 -4.70 -3.71
N VAL A 58 8.33 -4.54 -2.57
CA VAL A 58 8.73 -5.16 -1.30
C VAL A 58 7.64 -6.12 -0.90
N GLN A 59 8.00 -7.39 -0.68
CA GLN A 59 7.07 -8.40 -0.20
C GLN A 59 6.95 -8.27 1.33
N VAL A 60 5.72 -8.15 1.81
CA VAL A 60 5.40 -7.87 3.22
C VAL A 60 4.52 -8.99 3.75
N PRO A 61 4.97 -9.75 4.77
CA PRO A 61 4.21 -10.85 5.35
C PRO A 61 2.86 -10.41 5.92
N ALA A 62 1.88 -11.31 5.91
CA ALA A 62 0.53 -11.01 6.40
C ALA A 62 0.41 -11.08 7.93
N ASP A 63 1.25 -11.88 8.57
CA ASP A 63 1.28 -12.15 10.01
C ASP A 63 1.97 -11.03 10.79
N ASP A 64 2.95 -10.36 10.19
CA ASP A 64 3.62 -9.17 10.72
C ASP A 64 3.82 -8.12 9.61
N PRO A 65 2.76 -7.38 9.24
CA PRO A 65 2.81 -6.44 8.12
C PRO A 65 3.48 -5.13 8.52
N SER A 66 4.78 -5.16 8.81
CA SER A 66 5.59 -3.98 9.15
C SER A 66 6.78 -3.80 8.20
N VAL A 67 7.12 -2.55 7.92
CA VAL A 67 8.28 -2.15 7.11
C VAL A 67 8.92 -0.87 7.65
N PRO A 68 10.22 -0.60 7.38
CA PRO A 68 10.82 0.69 7.71
C PRO A 68 10.17 1.84 6.93
N SER A 69 9.90 2.95 7.61
CA SER A 69 9.43 4.20 7.01
C SER A 69 10.46 4.78 6.03
N LEU A 70 9.98 5.43 4.97
CA LEU A 70 10.82 6.21 4.05
C LEU A 70 10.92 7.67 4.45
N PHE A 71 10.21 8.11 5.48
CA PHE A 71 10.08 9.52 5.87
C PHE A 71 11.42 10.24 6.04
N ASP A 72 12.39 9.63 6.72
CA ASP A 72 13.72 10.22 6.94
C ASP A 72 14.51 10.44 5.63
N LEU A 73 14.21 9.64 4.60
CA LEU A 73 14.82 9.77 3.28
C LEU A 73 14.03 10.69 2.37
N PHE A 74 12.71 10.61 2.45
CA PHE A 74 11.75 11.28 1.58
C PHE A 74 10.57 11.81 2.41
N PRO A 75 10.67 12.99 3.02
CA PRO A 75 9.61 13.51 3.91
C PRO A 75 8.22 13.65 3.25
N GLY A 76 8.17 13.70 1.92
CA GLY A 76 6.92 13.70 1.16
C GLY A 76 6.13 12.39 1.22
N THR A 77 6.69 11.31 1.79
CA THR A 77 6.00 10.01 1.93
C THR A 77 5.05 9.94 3.12
N GLU A 78 5.04 10.93 4.02
CA GLU A 78 4.23 10.91 5.26
C GLU A 78 2.77 10.53 5.02
N ALA A 79 2.06 11.28 4.18
CA ALA A 79 0.65 11.00 3.90
C ALA A 79 0.43 9.67 3.17
N MET A 80 1.36 9.26 2.29
CA MET A 80 1.24 8.04 1.50
C MET A 80 1.45 6.78 2.37
N GLU A 81 2.40 6.83 3.31
CA GLU A 81 2.61 5.77 4.30
C GLU A 81 1.39 5.65 5.24
N ARG A 82 0.81 6.78 5.66
CA ARG A 82 -0.45 6.78 6.43
C ARG A 82 -1.63 6.23 5.64
N GLU A 83 -1.75 6.54 4.35
CA GLU A 83 -2.78 5.98 3.49
C GLU A 83 -2.65 4.45 3.40
N VAL A 84 -1.43 3.93 3.22
CA VAL A 84 -1.18 2.49 3.19
C VAL A 84 -1.52 1.84 4.53
N PHE A 85 -1.17 2.48 5.65
CA PHE A 85 -1.56 2.04 6.98
C PHE A 85 -3.09 2.01 7.15
N ASP A 86 -3.78 3.09 6.77
CA ASP A 86 -5.21 3.22 6.95
C ASP A 86 -6.00 2.20 6.11
N LEU A 87 -5.62 2.05 4.84
CA LEU A 87 -6.36 1.26 3.86
C LEU A 87 -5.97 -0.22 3.81
N TYR A 88 -4.70 -0.55 4.11
CA TYR A 88 -4.15 -1.90 4.03
C TYR A 88 -3.59 -2.42 5.35
N GLY A 89 -3.44 -1.59 6.39
CA GLY A 89 -2.96 -2.02 7.71
C GLY A 89 -1.51 -2.49 7.73
N VAL A 90 -0.69 -1.97 6.82
CA VAL A 90 0.77 -2.15 6.87
C VAL A 90 1.34 -1.03 7.75
N THR A 91 2.14 -1.36 8.76
CA THR A 91 2.76 -0.38 9.66
C THR A 91 4.13 0.06 9.16
N PHE A 92 4.50 1.30 9.50
CA PHE A 92 5.77 1.92 9.09
C PHE A 92 6.62 2.29 10.31
N ASP A 93 7.70 1.55 10.53
CA ASP A 93 8.61 1.76 11.65
C ASP A 93 9.42 3.05 11.47
N GLY A 94 9.36 3.94 12.46
CA GLY A 94 10.03 5.25 12.42
C GLY A 94 9.19 6.37 11.77
N HIS A 95 7.95 6.09 11.37
CA HIS A 95 7.04 7.13 10.87
C HIS A 95 6.69 8.14 11.98
N PRO A 96 6.68 9.46 11.70
CA PRO A 96 6.50 10.50 12.73
C PRO A 96 5.09 10.53 13.36
N ASP A 97 4.05 10.23 12.58
CA ASP A 97 2.66 10.25 13.04
C ASP A 97 1.81 9.23 12.26
N LEU A 98 1.85 7.96 12.67
CA LEU A 98 1.12 6.90 11.98
C LEU A 98 -0.34 6.80 12.46
N THR A 99 -1.15 7.78 12.07
CA THR A 99 -2.59 7.83 12.36
C THR A 99 -3.42 7.69 11.08
N ARG A 100 -4.69 7.26 11.19
CA ARG A 100 -5.63 7.20 10.06
C ARG A 100 -5.73 8.57 9.38
N ILE A 101 -5.98 8.58 8.07
CA ILE A 101 -6.02 9.82 7.27
C ILE A 101 -7.25 9.92 6.35
N LEU A 102 -7.79 8.79 5.87
CA LEU A 102 -8.95 8.75 4.99
C LEU A 102 -10.19 8.21 5.70
N MET A 103 -10.03 7.17 6.52
CA MET A 103 -11.13 6.58 7.25
C MET A 103 -11.47 7.39 8.51
N PRO A 104 -12.75 7.39 8.94
CA PRO A 104 -13.13 7.93 10.24
C PRO A 104 -12.27 7.35 11.38
N GLU A 105 -12.05 8.14 12.43
CA GLU A 105 -11.21 7.73 13.57
C GLU A 105 -11.75 6.48 14.28
N ASP A 106 -13.07 6.29 14.27
CA ASP A 106 -13.80 5.16 14.85
C ASP A 106 -13.94 3.96 13.89
N TRP A 107 -13.32 4.03 12.70
CA TRP A 107 -13.39 2.93 11.74
C TRP A 107 -12.61 1.70 12.22
N GLU A 108 -13.23 0.52 12.07
CA GLU A 108 -12.60 -0.76 12.37
C GLU A 108 -12.18 -1.46 11.07
N GLY A 109 -10.92 -1.92 11.02
CA GLY A 109 -10.36 -2.63 9.87
C GLY A 109 -9.75 -1.73 8.78
N HIS A 110 -9.51 -2.33 7.61
CA HIS A 110 -8.71 -1.80 6.50
C HIS A 110 -9.41 -2.08 5.16
N PRO A 111 -10.09 -1.08 4.56
CA PRO A 111 -11.10 -1.31 3.53
C PRO A 111 -10.58 -1.79 2.17
N LEU A 112 -9.28 -1.63 1.85
CA LEU A 112 -8.71 -2.11 0.58
C LEU A 112 -8.15 -3.53 0.65
N ARG A 113 -8.20 -4.16 1.82
CA ARG A 113 -7.91 -5.60 1.95
C ARG A 113 -9.02 -6.43 1.31
N LYS A 114 -8.66 -7.57 0.71
CA LYS A 114 -9.62 -8.44 0.00
C LYS A 114 -10.53 -9.24 0.92
N ASP A 115 -10.14 -9.39 2.17
CA ASP A 115 -10.97 -9.98 3.23
C ASP A 115 -11.90 -8.96 3.92
N PHE A 116 -11.91 -7.70 3.46
CA PHE A 116 -12.83 -6.68 3.95
C PHE A 116 -14.12 -6.66 3.11
N ASP A 117 -15.27 -6.76 3.78
CA ASP A 117 -16.57 -6.77 3.11
C ASP A 117 -16.87 -5.43 2.45
N ILE A 118 -17.20 -5.48 1.15
CA ILE A 118 -17.66 -4.31 0.42
C ILE A 118 -19.13 -4.08 0.75
N GLY A 119 -19.40 -3.04 1.53
CA GLY A 119 -20.75 -2.56 1.77
C GLY A 119 -21.47 -2.25 0.46
N SER A 120 -22.63 -2.86 0.26
CA SER A 120 -23.48 -2.59 -0.91
C SER A 120 -24.91 -2.36 -0.47
N ILE A 121 -25.60 -1.46 -1.18
CA ILE A 121 -27.03 -1.23 -1.02
C ILE A 121 -27.69 -1.72 -2.30
N PRO A 122 -28.65 -2.67 -2.23
CA PRO A 122 -29.33 -3.16 -3.41
C PRO A 122 -30.09 -2.03 -4.10
N VAL A 123 -30.05 -2.01 -5.43
CA VAL A 123 -30.80 -1.04 -6.22
C VAL A 123 -32.29 -1.27 -6.03
N GLN A 124 -33.01 -0.24 -5.58
CA GLN A 124 -34.45 -0.29 -5.37
C GLN A 124 -35.19 0.35 -6.54
N PHE A 125 -36.15 -0.38 -7.12
CA PHE A 125 -37.09 0.16 -8.10
C PHE A 125 -38.49 0.25 -7.49
N LYS A 126 -39.26 1.25 -7.92
CA LYS A 126 -40.69 1.28 -7.68
C LYS A 126 -41.33 0.08 -8.41
N ASP A 127 -42.19 -0.66 -7.72
CA ASP A 127 -42.87 -1.87 -8.22
C ASP A 127 -41.96 -3.07 -8.56
N ALA A 128 -40.76 -3.14 -7.97
CA ALA A 128 -39.91 -4.33 -8.09
C ALA A 128 -40.62 -5.56 -7.50
N PRO A 129 -40.66 -6.70 -8.21
CA PRO A 129 -41.18 -7.92 -7.63
C PRO A 129 -40.34 -8.30 -6.41
N VAL A 130 -41.01 -8.66 -5.30
CA VAL A 130 -40.33 -9.15 -4.10
C VAL A 130 -39.54 -10.40 -4.51
N VAL A 131 -38.23 -10.39 -4.28
CA VAL A 131 -37.37 -11.54 -4.53
C VAL A 131 -37.91 -12.69 -3.67
N ARG A 132 -38.33 -13.77 -4.33
CA ARG A 132 -38.99 -14.93 -3.70
C ARG A 132 -37.97 -15.95 -3.23
#